data_AF-A0A4Y2FRU2-F1
#
_entry.id   AF-A0A4Y2FRU2-F1
#
_cell.length_a   1.000
_cell.length_b   1.000
_cell.length_c   1.000
_cell.angle_alpha   90.00
_cell.angle_beta   90.00
_cell.angle_gamma   90.00
#
_symmetry.space_group_name_H-M   'P 1'
#
loop_
_entity.id
_entity.type
_entity.pdbx_description
1 polymer ?
#
loop_
_entity_poly.entity_id
_entity_poly.type
_entity_poly.pdbx_seq_one_letter_code
_entity_poly.pdbx_strand_id
1 'polypeptide(L)'
;MARSPKITWNGYKINRVKSFKYLGIHLDDRLIWLEHINKQGEKAIKMQQNLKRIAGGNWGISQMHRWTLYKTVIERMLAHGSSTWCLNPTFKMKRKLSSIQRPFLLHISGAYRNTPTAALQTILGIPPLHVQLQFEARFTSIYSLRIPLPPFITDTQPHDLEM
;
A
#
# COMPACT_ATOMS: atom_id res chain seq x y z
N MET A 1 6.70 36.61 -13.09
CA MET A 1 6.97 35.19 -12.78
C MET A 1 8.48 34.98 -12.79
N ALA A 2 9.08 34.59 -11.67
CA ALA A 2 10.52 34.38 -11.58
C ALA A 2 10.95 33.17 -12.44
N ARG A 3 12.02 33.32 -13.23
CA ARG A 3 12.62 32.22 -14.01
C ARG A 3 13.16 31.18 -13.02
N SER A 4 12.78 29.92 -13.22
CA SER A 4 13.31 28.83 -12.39
C SER A 4 14.84 28.71 -12.54
N PRO A 5 15.58 28.46 -11.45
CA PRO A 5 17.03 28.30 -11.50
C PRO A 5 17.43 27.13 -12.41
N LYS A 6 18.47 27.34 -13.21
CA LYS A 6 19.06 26.34 -14.11
C LYS A 6 20.01 25.47 -13.30
N ILE A 7 19.66 24.20 -13.12
CA ILE A 7 20.48 23.22 -12.40
C ILE A 7 21.28 22.41 -13.42
N THR A 8 22.59 22.32 -13.22
CA THR A 8 23.51 21.51 -14.03
C THR A 8 24.30 20.57 -13.12
N TRP A 9 24.51 19.33 -13.54
CA TRP A 9 25.34 18.34 -12.86
C TRP A 9 26.32 17.75 -13.86
N ASN A 10 27.63 17.82 -13.56
CA ASN A 10 28.71 17.35 -14.45
C ASN A 10 28.58 17.89 -15.89
N GLY A 11 28.19 19.16 -16.07
CA GLY A 11 27.97 19.76 -17.38
C GLY A 11 26.63 19.44 -18.05
N TYR A 12 25.84 18.50 -17.52
CA TYR A 12 24.52 18.15 -18.03
C TYR A 12 23.43 18.98 -17.36
N LYS A 13 22.51 19.53 -18.15
CA LYS A 13 21.34 20.24 -17.64
C LYS A 13 20.34 19.24 -17.05
N ILE A 14 19.97 19.42 -15.78
CA ILE A 14 18.92 18.62 -15.16
C ILE A 14 17.57 19.27 -15.46
N ASN A 15 16.70 18.52 -16.15
CA ASN A 15 15.35 18.95 -16.42
C ASN A 15 14.47 18.77 -15.17
N ARG A 16 13.78 19.83 -14.76
CA ARG A 16 12.73 19.73 -13.75
C ARG A 16 11.52 19.03 -14.33
N VAL A 17 11.16 17.91 -13.73
CA VAL A 17 9.94 17.16 -14.04
C VAL A 17 9.04 17.16 -12.81
N LYS A 18 7.72 17.15 -13.03
CA LYS A 18 6.74 17.13 -11.93
C LYS A 18 6.74 15.80 -11.17
N SER A 19 7.13 14.72 -11.84
CA SER A 19 7.27 13.40 -11.25
C SER A 19 8.30 12.59 -12.03
N PHE A 20 9.07 11.77 -11.31
CA PHE A 20 10.03 10.83 -11.89
C PHE A 20 9.98 9.49 -11.17
N LYS A 21 10.51 8.45 -11.83
CA LYS A 21 10.57 7.09 -11.28
C LYS A 21 11.98 6.80 -10.77
N TYR A 22 12.08 6.29 -9.55
CA TYR A 22 13.32 5.83 -8.96
C TYR A 22 13.07 4.54 -8.17
N LEU A 23 13.81 3.47 -8.47
CA LEU A 23 13.67 2.15 -7.81
C LEU A 23 12.23 1.61 -7.73
N GLY A 24 11.41 1.92 -8.74
CA GLY A 24 10.00 1.50 -8.79
C GLY A 24 9.01 2.44 -8.07
N ILE A 25 9.51 3.46 -7.36
CA ILE A 25 8.72 4.48 -6.67
C ILE A 25 8.60 5.70 -7.57
N HIS A 26 7.44 6.37 -7.54
CA HIS A 26 7.22 7.61 -8.27
C HIS A 26 7.28 8.76 -7.28
N LEU A 27 8.25 9.65 -7.45
CA LEU A 27 8.44 10.82 -6.61
C LEU A 27 7.85 12.01 -7.35
N ASP A 28 6.83 12.62 -6.76
CA ASP A 28 6.28 13.90 -7.21
C ASP A 28 7.03 15.08 -6.58
N ASP A 29 7.01 16.22 -7.25
CA ASP A 29 7.70 17.45 -6.85
C ASP A 29 7.31 17.97 -5.46
N ARG A 30 6.16 17.53 -4.94
CA ARG A 30 5.62 17.89 -3.62
C ARG A 30 5.58 16.73 -2.62
N LEU A 31 6.07 15.54 -2.99
CA LEU A 31 6.05 14.34 -2.15
C LEU A 31 4.65 14.03 -1.56
N ILE A 32 3.59 14.24 -2.33
CA ILE A 32 2.20 13.91 -1.96
C ILE A 32 1.94 12.41 -2.19
N TRP A 33 2.76 11.74 -3.00
CA TRP A 33 2.72 10.29 -3.29
C TRP A 33 1.45 9.80 -3.99
N LEU A 34 0.51 10.69 -4.31
CA LEU A 34 -0.76 10.32 -4.92
C LEU A 34 -0.57 9.76 -6.34
N GLU A 35 0.39 10.31 -7.09
CA GLU A 35 0.75 9.78 -8.40
C GLU A 35 1.30 8.35 -8.30
N HIS A 36 2.15 8.10 -7.30
CA HIS A 36 2.65 6.75 -7.03
C HIS A 36 1.50 5.79 -6.71
N ILE A 37 0.61 6.15 -5.79
CA ILE A 37 -0.54 5.32 -5.41
C ILE A 37 -1.46 5.08 -6.60
N ASN A 38 -1.68 6.07 -7.47
CA ASN A 38 -2.47 5.90 -8.69
C ASN A 38 -1.84 4.87 -9.63
N LYS A 39 -0.53 4.98 -9.89
CA LYS A 39 0.20 4.02 -10.75
C LYS A 39 0.22 2.61 -10.18
N GLN A 40 0.35 2.47 -8.85
CA GLN A 40 0.22 1.16 -8.20
C GLN A 40 -1.21 0.62 -8.25
N GLY A 41 -2.20 1.51 -8.11
CA GLY A 41 -3.61 1.18 -8.27
C GLY A 41 -3.95 0.65 -9.66
N GLU A 42 -3.40 1.25 -10.72
CA GLU A 42 -3.57 0.76 -12.10
C GLU A 42 -3.01 -0.67 -12.28
N LYS A 43 -1.83 -0.95 -11.72
CA LYS A 43 -1.28 -2.32 -11.73
C LYS A 43 -2.17 -3.29 -10.96
N ALA A 44 -2.64 -2.88 -9.78
CA ALA A 44 -3.55 -3.69 -8.96
C ALA A 44 -4.87 -3.98 -9.71
N ILE A 45 -5.45 -2.99 -10.40
CA ILE A 45 -6.67 -3.18 -11.20
C ILE A 45 -6.44 -4.21 -12.32
N LYS A 46 -5.30 -4.17 -13.01
CA LYS A 46 -4.96 -5.18 -14.04
C LYS A 46 -4.87 -6.58 -13.44
N MET A 47 -4.21 -6.73 -12.30
CA MET A 47 -4.14 -8.01 -11.58
C MET A 47 -5.54 -8.49 -11.16
N GLN A 48 -6.38 -7.58 -10.68
CA GLN A 48 -7.75 -7.90 -10.31
C GLN A 48 -8.61 -8.37 -11.49
N GLN A 49 -8.43 -7.76 -12.66
CA GLN A 49 -9.08 -8.21 -13.89
C GLN A 49 -8.64 -9.62 -14.27
N ASN A 50 -7.35 -9.94 -14.12
CA ASN A 50 -6.84 -11.29 -14.37
C ASN A 50 -7.43 -12.31 -13.39
N LEU A 51 -7.52 -11.98 -12.09
CA LEU A 51 -8.15 -12.85 -11.09
C LEU A 51 -9.63 -13.11 -11.39
N LYS A 52 -10.35 -12.09 -11.87
CA LYS A 52 -11.75 -12.24 -12.29
C LYS A 52 -11.95 -13.16 -13.51
N ARG A 53 -10.93 -13.35 -14.34
CA ARG A 53 -11.01 -14.26 -15.50
C ARG A 53 -10.92 -15.72 -15.12
N ILE A 54 -10.21 -16.03 -14.04
CA ILE A 54 -9.92 -17.42 -13.60
C ILE A 54 -10.82 -17.88 -12.45
N ALA A 55 -11.52 -16.96 -11.78
CA ALA A 55 -12.42 -17.28 -10.68
C ALA A 55 -13.59 -16.28 -10.60
N GLY A 56 -14.80 -16.83 -10.50
CA GLY A 56 -16.03 -16.09 -10.19
C GLY A 56 -16.37 -16.15 -8.70
N GLY A 57 -17.57 -15.69 -8.33
CA GLY A 57 -18.07 -15.80 -6.95
C GLY A 57 -18.17 -17.26 -6.49
N ASN A 58 -18.78 -18.10 -7.35
CA ASN A 58 -19.17 -19.48 -7.03
C ASN A 58 -18.41 -20.55 -7.85
N TRP A 59 -17.41 -20.17 -8.64
CA TRP A 59 -16.67 -21.11 -9.50
C TRP A 59 -15.19 -20.72 -9.63
N GLY A 60 -14.35 -21.69 -9.99
CA GLY A 60 -12.91 -21.50 -10.13
C GLY A 60 -12.18 -21.66 -8.79
N ILE A 61 -11.35 -20.68 -8.45
CA ILE A 61 -10.47 -20.76 -7.28
C ILE A 61 -11.24 -20.54 -5.97
N SER A 62 -11.01 -21.41 -4.97
CA SER A 62 -11.62 -21.27 -3.63
C SER A 62 -11.32 -19.90 -2.99
N GLN A 63 -12.17 -19.49 -2.05
CA GLN A 63 -12.00 -18.24 -1.31
C GLN A 63 -10.64 -18.14 -0.61
N MET A 64 -10.20 -19.23 0.03
CA MET A 64 -8.93 -19.25 0.74
C MET A 64 -7.75 -18.96 -0.19
N HIS A 65 -7.72 -19.59 -1.37
CA HIS A 65 -6.66 -19.34 -2.34
C HIS A 65 -6.69 -17.90 -2.89
N ARG A 66 -7.89 -17.31 -3.09
CA ARG A 66 -8.03 -15.88 -3.45
C ARG A 66 -7.46 -14.97 -2.36
N TRP A 67 -7.75 -15.28 -1.09
CA TRP A 67 -7.19 -14.57 0.07
C TRP A 67 -5.66 -14.67 0.09
N THR A 68 -5.11 -15.86 -0.10
CA THR A 68 -3.65 -16.08 -0.14
C THR A 68 -3.01 -15.22 -1.23
N LEU A 69 -3.53 -15.26 -2.46
CA LEU A 69 -3.00 -14.46 -3.57
C LEU A 69 -3.03 -12.96 -3.28
N TYR A 70 -4.09 -12.47 -2.65
CA TYR A 70 -4.17 -11.07 -2.23
C TYR A 70 -3.06 -10.73 -1.23
N LYS A 71 -2.91 -11.52 -0.16
CA LYS A 71 -1.92 -11.27 0.90
C LYS A 71 -0.48 -11.42 0.42
N THR A 72 -0.19 -12.40 -0.43
CA THR A 72 1.19 -12.72 -0.84
C THR A 72 1.66 -11.92 -2.06
N VAL A 73 0.76 -11.59 -2.99
CA VAL A 73 1.14 -10.93 -4.25
C VAL A 73 0.71 -9.47 -4.26
N ILE A 74 -0.58 -9.21 -4.10
CA ILE A 74 -1.15 -7.87 -4.29
C ILE A 74 -0.69 -6.93 -3.17
N GLU A 75 -0.82 -7.35 -1.92
CA GLU A 75 -0.43 -6.57 -0.76
C GLU A 75 1.08 -6.29 -0.77
N ARG A 76 1.90 -7.29 -1.07
CA ARG A 76 3.37 -7.13 -1.17
C ARG A 76 3.80 -6.21 -2.29
N MET A 77 3.13 -6.29 -3.45
CA MET A 77 3.37 -5.33 -4.54
C MET A 77 3.05 -3.91 -4.11
N LEU A 78 1.94 -3.71 -3.38
CA LEU A 78 1.52 -2.39 -2.89
C LEU A 78 2.41 -1.89 -1.74
N ALA A 79 3.02 -2.80 -0.96
CA ALA A 79 3.90 -2.46 0.14
C ALA A 79 5.33 -2.12 -0.27
N HIS A 80 5.69 -2.36 -1.53
CA HIS A 80 7.00 -2.01 -2.07
C HIS A 80 7.30 -0.52 -1.84
N GLY A 81 8.40 -0.25 -1.14
CA GLY A 81 8.82 1.12 -0.81
C GLY A 81 7.90 1.85 0.18
N SER A 82 6.98 1.16 0.86
CA SER A 82 6.06 1.78 1.82
C SER A 82 6.76 2.59 2.92
N SER A 83 7.99 2.22 3.30
CA SER A 83 8.84 2.99 4.23
C SER A 83 9.11 4.42 3.78
N THR A 84 9.10 4.71 2.47
CA THR A 84 9.39 6.06 1.96
C THR A 84 8.15 6.94 1.90
N TRP A 85 6.96 6.37 1.67
CA TRP A 85 5.76 7.13 1.32
C TRP A 85 4.55 6.87 2.23
N CYS A 86 4.55 5.81 3.04
CA CYS A 86 3.40 5.38 3.84
C CYS A 86 3.63 5.47 5.36
N LEU A 87 4.61 6.23 5.85
CA LEU A 87 4.81 6.43 7.30
C LEU A 87 3.64 7.18 7.95
N ASN A 88 3.17 8.25 7.31
CA ASN A 88 2.08 9.11 7.78
C ASN A 88 1.12 9.45 6.62
N PRO A 89 0.29 8.48 6.15
CA PRO A 89 -0.54 8.69 4.98
C PRO A 89 -1.66 9.71 5.24
N THR A 90 -1.82 10.66 4.33
CA THR A 90 -2.91 11.65 4.38
C THR A 90 -4.28 11.01 4.17
N PHE A 91 -5.36 11.70 4.54
CA PHE A 91 -6.73 11.23 4.30
C PHE A 91 -6.99 10.86 2.84
N LYS A 92 -6.49 11.66 1.89
CA LYS A 92 -6.62 11.40 0.44
C LYS A 92 -5.94 10.08 0.05
N MET A 93 -4.76 9.81 0.60
CA MET A 93 -4.03 8.55 0.37
C MET A 93 -4.79 7.36 0.95
N LYS A 94 -5.25 7.47 2.21
CA LYS A 94 -6.04 6.42 2.88
C LYS A 94 -7.30 6.06 2.07
N ARG A 95 -8.04 7.07 1.60
CA ARG A 95 -9.23 6.88 0.76
C ARG A 95 -8.88 6.20 -0.57
N LYS A 96 -7.80 6.61 -1.25
CA LYS A 96 -7.37 5.99 -2.51
C LYS A 96 -6.96 4.52 -2.31
N LEU A 97 -6.20 4.22 -1.26
CA LEU A 97 -5.82 2.85 -0.91
C LEU A 97 -7.04 1.98 -0.60
N SER A 98 -8.04 2.51 0.11
CA SER A 98 -9.30 1.80 0.35
C SER A 98 -10.05 1.50 -0.95
N SER A 99 -10.07 2.45 -1.88
CA SER A 99 -10.63 2.25 -3.22
C SER A 99 -9.89 1.19 -4.04
N ILE A 100 -8.57 1.03 -3.85
CA ILE A 100 -7.77 -0.01 -4.52
C ILE A 100 -8.02 -1.38 -3.89
N GLN A 101 -8.13 -1.45 -2.56
CA GLN A 101 -8.37 -2.70 -1.83
C GLN A 101 -9.77 -3.27 -2.06
N ARG A 102 -10.80 -2.41 -2.08
CA ARG A 102 -12.21 -2.82 -2.10
C ARG A 102 -12.57 -3.86 -3.18
N PRO A 103 -12.17 -3.71 -4.46
CA PRO A 103 -12.47 -4.70 -5.49
C PRO A 103 -11.94 -6.10 -5.20
N PHE A 104 -10.79 -6.21 -4.52
CA PHE A 104 -10.23 -7.50 -4.10
C PHE A 104 -11.07 -8.11 -2.99
N LEU A 105 -11.43 -7.33 -1.98
CA LEU A 105 -12.25 -7.81 -0.86
C LEU A 105 -13.59 -8.37 -1.34
N LEU A 106 -14.27 -7.66 -2.25
CA LEU A 106 -15.52 -8.15 -2.85
C LEU A 106 -15.33 -9.45 -3.64
N HIS A 107 -14.21 -9.57 -4.36
CA HIS A 107 -13.93 -10.77 -5.15
C HIS A 107 -13.52 -11.96 -4.29
N ILE A 108 -12.80 -11.74 -3.18
CA ILE A 108 -12.45 -12.80 -2.22
C ILE A 108 -13.71 -13.24 -1.46
N SER A 109 -14.54 -12.30 -0.99
CA SER A 109 -15.73 -12.63 -0.21
C SER A 109 -16.87 -13.19 -1.05
N GLY A 110 -16.99 -12.80 -2.33
CA GLY A 110 -18.18 -13.07 -3.14
C GLY A 110 -19.41 -12.25 -2.70
N ALA A 111 -19.25 -11.27 -1.80
CA ALA A 111 -20.35 -10.48 -1.27
C ALA A 111 -20.92 -9.47 -2.27
N TYR A 112 -22.12 -8.95 -1.98
CA TYR A 112 -22.78 -7.95 -2.80
C TYR A 112 -21.96 -6.65 -2.92
N ARG A 113 -22.11 -5.96 -4.06
CA ARG A 113 -21.37 -4.72 -4.36
C ARG A 113 -21.65 -3.58 -3.37
N ASN A 114 -22.76 -3.61 -2.63
CA ASN A 114 -23.12 -2.63 -1.60
C ASN A 114 -22.63 -3.00 -0.20
N THR A 115 -22.03 -4.18 0.00
CA THR A 115 -21.53 -4.59 1.32
C THR A 115 -20.45 -3.60 1.79
N PRO A 116 -20.57 -3.06 3.03
CA PRO A 116 -19.60 -2.12 3.59
C PRO A 116 -18.17 -2.67 3.60
N THR A 117 -17.19 -1.84 3.22
CA THR A 117 -15.78 -2.26 3.16
C THR A 117 -15.24 -2.70 4.53
N ALA A 118 -15.66 -2.02 5.60
CA ALA A 118 -15.27 -2.40 6.97
C ALA A 118 -15.76 -3.82 7.32
N ALA A 119 -17.00 -4.17 6.97
CA ALA A 119 -17.52 -5.51 7.19
C ALA A 119 -16.74 -6.58 6.41
N LEU A 120 -16.36 -6.28 5.15
CA LEU A 120 -15.53 -7.18 4.35
C LEU A 120 -14.14 -7.40 4.98
N GLN A 121 -13.53 -6.34 5.51
CA GLN A 121 -12.24 -6.42 6.19
C GLN A 121 -12.31 -7.31 7.42
N THR A 122 -13.35 -7.14 8.25
CA THR A 122 -13.56 -7.95 9.45
C THR A 122 -13.81 -9.42 9.11
N ILE A 123 -14.72 -9.72 8.17
CA ILE A 123 -15.07 -11.10 7.79
C ILE A 123 -13.87 -11.84 7.19
N LEU A 124 -13.05 -11.16 6.40
CA LEU A 124 -11.88 -11.76 5.75
C LEU A 124 -10.62 -11.74 6.62
N GLY A 125 -10.65 -11.11 7.80
CA GLY A 125 -9.44 -10.88 8.60
C GLY A 125 -8.37 -10.05 7.88
N ILE A 126 -8.78 -9.17 6.97
CA ILE A 126 -7.87 -8.31 6.20
C ILE A 126 -7.95 -6.89 6.75
N PRO A 127 -6.87 -6.33 7.31
CA PRO A 127 -6.88 -4.96 7.83
C PRO A 127 -7.03 -3.93 6.70
N PRO A 128 -7.44 -2.69 7.02
CA PRO A 128 -7.39 -1.59 6.06
C PRO A 128 -6.00 -1.45 5.45
N LEU A 129 -5.92 -1.40 4.12
CA LEU A 129 -4.63 -1.43 3.40
C LEU A 129 -3.64 -0.39 3.93
N HIS A 130 -4.09 0.84 4.19
CA HIS A 130 -3.22 1.91 4.71
C HIS A 130 -2.64 1.61 6.11
N VAL A 131 -3.30 0.80 6.93
CA VAL A 131 -2.79 0.37 8.25
C VAL A 131 -1.71 -0.68 8.06
N GLN A 132 -1.97 -1.67 7.20
CA GLN A 132 -1.00 -2.71 6.86
C GLN A 132 0.29 -2.11 6.26
N LEU A 133 0.15 -1.16 5.33
CA LEU A 133 1.31 -0.50 4.71
C LEU A 133 2.09 0.37 5.70
N GLN A 134 1.40 1.03 6.65
CA GLN A 134 2.07 1.74 7.74
C GLN A 134 2.83 0.80 8.66
N PHE A 135 2.26 -0.36 8.98
CA PHE A 135 2.93 -1.38 9.78
C PHE A 135 4.22 -1.85 9.09
N GLU A 136 4.14 -2.22 7.80
CA GLU A 136 5.31 -2.64 7.02
C GLU A 136 6.35 -1.53 6.85
N ALA A 137 5.91 -0.27 6.69
CA ALA A 137 6.78 0.89 6.63
C ALA A 137 7.58 1.09 7.92
N ARG A 138 6.91 0.99 9.08
CA ARG A 138 7.53 1.12 10.40
C ARG A 138 8.47 -0.03 10.69
N PHE A 139 8.04 -1.26 10.40
CA PHE A 139 8.87 -2.45 10.53
C PHE A 139 10.14 -2.29 9.70
N THR A 140 10.03 -2.00 8.41
CA THR A 140 11.19 -1.79 7.53
C THR A 140 12.12 -0.69 8.05
N SER A 141 11.57 0.39 8.62
CA SER A 141 12.35 1.47 9.20
C SER A 141 13.16 1.02 10.42
N ILE A 142 12.54 0.27 11.34
CA ILE A 142 13.22 -0.29 12.53
C ILE A 142 14.37 -1.21 12.11
N TYR A 143 14.09 -2.19 11.24
CA TYR A 143 15.06 -3.22 10.88
C TYR A 143 16.17 -2.70 9.96
N SER A 144 15.83 -1.90 8.94
CA SER A 144 16.82 -1.44 7.95
C SER A 144 17.63 -0.23 8.42
N LEU A 145 17.03 0.66 9.22
CA LEU A 145 17.70 1.89 9.68
C LEU A 145 18.30 1.76 11.09
N ARG A 146 18.23 0.55 11.70
CA ARG A 146 18.71 0.25 13.06
C ARG A 146 18.21 1.27 14.10
N ILE A 147 16.97 1.73 13.95
CA ILE A 147 16.36 2.65 14.92
C ILE A 147 16.08 1.83 16.19
N PRO A 148 16.54 2.27 17.38
CA PRO A 148 16.25 1.56 18.61
C PRO A 148 14.73 1.47 18.83
N LEU A 149 14.25 0.30 19.25
CA LEU A 149 12.86 0.13 19.62
C LEU A 149 12.53 1.08 20.79
N PRO A 150 11.33 1.68 20.82
CA PRO A 150 10.89 2.43 21.99
C PRO A 150 10.97 1.54 23.24
N PRO A 151 11.48 2.05 24.38
CA PRO A 151 11.70 1.24 25.59
C PRO A 151 10.41 0.56 26.07
N PHE A 152 9.25 1.19 25.89
CA PHE A 152 7.95 0.59 26.17
C PHE A 152 7.70 -0.77 25.49
N ILE A 153 8.29 -1.06 24.33
CA ILE A 153 8.15 -2.36 23.64
C ILE A 153 9.20 -3.37 24.12
N THR A 154 10.38 -2.90 24.55
CA THR A 154 11.44 -3.77 25.06
C THR A 154 11.21 -4.17 26.51
N ASP A 155 10.49 -3.32 27.26
CA ASP A 155 10.32 -3.45 28.70
C ASP A 155 9.00 -4.12 29.09
N THR A 156 8.04 -4.29 28.15
CA THR A 156 6.78 -5.03 28.39
C THR A 156 7.08 -6.45 28.85
N GLN A 157 6.68 -6.74 30.08
CA GLN A 157 6.81 -8.04 30.69
C GLN A 157 5.58 -8.90 30.35
N PRO A 158 5.67 -10.24 30.40
CA PRO A 158 4.54 -11.13 30.11
C PRO A 158 3.27 -10.80 30.93
N HIS A 159 3.42 -10.25 32.13
CA HIS A 159 2.32 -9.87 33.01
C HIS A 159 1.53 -8.64 32.54
N ASP A 160 2.10 -7.80 31.66
CA ASP A 160 1.43 -6.61 31.14
C ASP A 160 0.35 -6.94 30.09
N LEU A 161 0.30 -8.19 29.62
CA LEU A 161 -0.60 -8.67 28.56
C LEU A 161 -1.81 -9.45 29.09
N GLU A 162 -1.92 -9.66 30.40
CA GLU A 162 -2.99 -10.46 31.05
C GLU A 162 -4.13 -9.61 31.65
N MET A 163 -4.48 -8.47 31.04
CA MET A 163 -5.66 -7.66 31.43
C MET A 163 -6.82 -7.78 30.45
#